data_AF-W0REJ6-F1
#
_entry.id   AF-W0REJ6-F1
#
_cell.length_a   1.000
_cell.length_b   1.000
_cell.length_c   1.000
_cell.angle_alpha   90.00
_cell.angle_beta   90.00
_cell.angle_gamma   90.00
#
_symmetry.space_group_name_H-M   'P 1'
#
loop_
_entity.id
_entity.type
_entity.pdbx_description
1 polymer ?
#
loop_
_entity_poly.entity_id
_entity_poly.type
_entity_poly.pdbx_seq_one_letter_code
_entity_poly.pdbx_strand_id
1 'polypeptide(L)'
;MPAPLQFMQKRFQLRDHHPPTGLGAFDLDFNPATGRLTTTVRYALEFIDTANYTWAAGAKTSFKSEFSQRVADFWNGQFAIACTVPGWDNVSVTPVFAFTEDAGHPHFRIKCMPTRGASNTAVRPDGTAKFGMEATSLTANADMQRNSVKRDLKVPTIIPGGVPSTGPGQGAQFTMTSLEILKRLAENAITAFGAKAKNVRVDVTGFGSDDAKKNAERVRDTLERFGLKCDWSLHSKSKAPTGVAALMGVIVAFNEKDVDKYASVGALADPKMSQATIVHEFGHMLGLPDEYNALCSSSAAELVGLGRMGHGVEPMIRLDDMSVSAKEAAKSDAIERNQQAFVQLCGQANVPVPPFGRANDSVMSCGSRFLPCHCVTVWDALCQATQADVPRTGWQLRLA
;
A
#
# COMPACT_ATOMS: atom_id res chain seq x y z
N MET A 1 -11.32 -5.75 40.05
CA MET A 1 -10.10 -5.25 39.37
C MET A 1 -10.54 -4.29 38.27
N PRO A 2 -9.84 -3.17 38.05
CA PRO A 2 -10.07 -2.31 36.89
C PRO A 2 -10.16 -3.11 35.59
N ALA A 3 -11.07 -2.73 34.68
CA ALA A 3 -11.27 -3.44 33.41
C ALA A 3 -9.98 -3.66 32.59
N PRO A 4 -9.05 -2.68 32.48
CA PRO A 4 -7.77 -2.91 31.82
C PRO A 4 -6.96 -4.06 32.43
N LEU A 5 -6.95 -4.20 33.77
CA LEU A 5 -6.19 -5.26 34.43
C LEU A 5 -6.77 -6.65 34.17
N GLN A 6 -8.10 -6.77 34.05
CA GLN A 6 -8.73 -8.03 33.64
C GLN A 6 -8.42 -8.37 32.19
N PHE A 7 -8.43 -7.38 31.29
CA PHE A 7 -8.04 -7.55 29.89
C PHE A 7 -6.61 -8.07 29.76
N MET A 8 -5.68 -7.51 30.53
CA MET A 8 -4.27 -7.91 30.53
C MET A 8 -4.02 -9.36 30.98
N GLN A 9 -4.99 -10.01 31.63
CA GLN A 9 -4.91 -11.42 32.04
C GLN A 9 -5.49 -12.39 30.99
N LYS A 10 -6.17 -11.87 29.96
CA LYS A 10 -6.79 -12.70 28.92
C LYS A 10 -5.78 -13.09 27.84
N ARG A 11 -6.15 -14.09 27.05
CA ARG A 11 -5.52 -14.45 25.79
C ARG A 11 -6.59 -14.49 24.71
N PHE A 12 -6.36 -13.83 23.59
CA PHE A 12 -7.32 -13.77 22.50
C PHE A 12 -6.78 -14.56 21.31
N GLN A 13 -7.57 -15.48 20.80
CA GLN A 13 -7.16 -16.34 19.68
C GLN A 13 -8.24 -16.37 18.61
N LEU A 14 -7.82 -16.33 17.36
CA LEU A 14 -8.64 -16.69 16.19
C LEU A 14 -7.88 -17.71 15.37
N ARG A 15 -8.57 -18.73 14.90
CA ARG A 15 -8.00 -19.78 14.05
C ARG A 15 -8.64 -19.70 12.68
N ASP A 16 -7.83 -19.93 11.64
CA ASP A 16 -8.27 -19.96 10.25
C ASP A 16 -9.12 -18.72 9.88
N HIS A 17 -8.69 -17.55 10.35
CA HIS A 17 -9.36 -16.29 10.06
C HIS A 17 -9.21 -15.97 8.57
N HIS A 18 -10.35 -15.75 7.92
CA HIS A 18 -10.44 -15.29 6.54
C HIS A 18 -10.87 -13.82 6.53
N PRO A 19 -10.03 -12.90 6.04
CA PRO A 19 -10.38 -11.50 5.91
C PRO A 19 -11.63 -11.27 5.04
N PRO A 20 -12.42 -10.21 5.31
CA PRO A 20 -13.55 -9.83 4.47
C PRO A 20 -13.22 -9.57 3.00
N THR A 21 -11.94 -9.37 2.67
CA THR A 21 -11.45 -9.22 1.29
C THR A 21 -11.59 -10.50 0.47
N GLY A 22 -11.98 -11.64 1.06
CA GLY A 22 -12.11 -12.91 0.34
C GLY A 22 -10.77 -13.51 -0.12
N LEU A 23 -9.66 -12.92 0.33
CA LEU A 23 -8.30 -13.40 0.15
C LEU A 23 -7.66 -13.60 1.52
N GLY A 24 -6.67 -14.49 1.57
CA GLY A 24 -5.89 -14.69 2.78
C GLY A 24 -6.52 -15.68 3.77
N ALA A 25 -5.67 -16.20 4.64
CA ALA A 25 -6.03 -17.09 5.72
C ALA A 25 -4.89 -17.11 6.74
N PHE A 26 -5.19 -16.84 8.02
CA PHE A 26 -4.18 -16.86 9.07
C PHE A 26 -4.78 -17.13 10.45
N ASP A 27 -3.91 -17.54 11.38
CA ASP A 27 -4.22 -17.60 12.80
C ASP A 27 -3.77 -16.31 13.48
N LEU A 28 -4.43 -15.97 14.59
CA LEU A 28 -4.11 -14.84 15.43
C LEU A 28 -4.03 -15.29 16.90
N ASP A 29 -3.00 -14.85 17.60
CA ASP A 29 -2.81 -15.06 19.04
C ASP A 29 -2.30 -13.77 19.69
N PHE A 30 -3.16 -13.12 20.47
CA PHE A 30 -2.86 -11.87 21.16
C PHE A 30 -2.69 -12.11 22.66
N ASN A 31 -1.54 -11.67 23.17
CA ASN A 31 -1.28 -11.55 24.59
C ASN A 31 -1.18 -10.05 24.97
N PRO A 32 -2.23 -9.47 25.58
CA PRO A 32 -2.20 -8.08 25.96
C PRO A 32 -1.14 -7.76 27.01
N ALA A 33 -0.81 -8.69 27.92
CA ALA A 33 0.20 -8.48 28.96
C ALA A 33 1.57 -8.10 28.39
N THR A 34 1.91 -8.63 27.20
CA THR A 34 3.16 -8.33 26.50
C THR A 34 2.97 -7.40 25.31
N GLY A 35 1.72 -7.06 24.97
CA GLY A 35 1.36 -6.38 23.73
C GLY A 35 1.62 -7.19 22.46
N ARG A 36 2.02 -8.47 22.55
CA ARG A 36 2.43 -9.25 21.37
C ARG A 36 1.22 -9.88 20.67
N LEU A 37 1.04 -9.55 19.39
CA LEU A 37 0.05 -10.15 18.51
C LEU A 37 0.75 -11.02 17.48
N THR A 38 0.66 -12.34 17.62
CA THR A 38 1.28 -13.26 16.65
C THR A 38 0.27 -13.59 15.56
N THR A 39 0.61 -13.25 14.32
CA THR A 39 -0.16 -13.57 13.11
C THR A 39 0.57 -14.69 12.37
N THR A 40 -0.02 -15.88 12.33
CA THR A 40 0.62 -17.06 11.73
C THR A 40 -0.08 -17.45 10.44
N VAL A 41 0.64 -17.42 9.34
CA VAL A 41 0.20 -18.09 8.11
C VAL A 41 0.88 -19.45 8.06
N ARG A 42 0.05 -20.50 7.97
CA ARG A 42 0.49 -21.89 7.87
C ARG A 42 0.58 -22.32 6.42
N TYR A 43 1.67 -22.97 6.04
CA TYR A 43 1.87 -23.37 4.66
C TYR A 43 2.38 -24.80 4.50
N ALA A 44 2.21 -25.36 3.32
CA ALA A 44 2.85 -26.61 2.92
C ALA A 44 3.55 -26.40 1.57
N LEU A 45 4.84 -26.75 1.48
CA LEU A 45 5.59 -26.63 0.23
C LEU A 45 5.57 -27.95 -0.53
N GLU A 46 5.22 -27.86 -1.81
CA GLU A 46 5.31 -28.94 -2.79
C GLU A 46 6.38 -28.56 -3.81
N PHE A 47 7.56 -29.19 -3.71
CA PHE A 47 8.65 -28.96 -4.66
C PHE A 47 8.44 -29.81 -5.89
N ILE A 48 8.22 -29.14 -7.02
CA ILE A 48 7.93 -29.77 -8.31
C ILE A 48 9.22 -29.86 -9.12
N ASP A 49 9.67 -31.08 -9.40
CA ASP A 49 10.76 -31.31 -10.35
C ASP A 49 10.26 -31.11 -11.79
N THR A 50 11.18 -30.74 -12.68
CA THR A 50 10.89 -30.58 -14.12
C THR A 50 11.85 -31.44 -14.94
N ALA A 51 11.59 -31.57 -16.23
CA ALA A 51 12.47 -32.33 -17.13
C ALA A 51 13.94 -31.88 -17.11
N ASN A 52 14.20 -30.62 -16.76
CA ASN A 52 15.53 -30.01 -16.80
C ASN A 52 16.09 -29.64 -15.41
N TYR A 53 15.36 -29.93 -14.32
CA TYR A 53 15.79 -29.58 -12.98
C TYR A 53 15.13 -30.44 -11.91
N THR A 54 15.96 -30.96 -11.01
CA THR A 54 15.54 -31.69 -9.82
C THR A 54 16.01 -30.94 -8.57
N TRP A 55 15.10 -30.69 -7.64
CA TRP A 55 15.42 -30.02 -6.38
C TRP A 55 16.28 -30.91 -5.49
N ALA A 56 17.53 -30.51 -5.28
CA ALA A 56 18.39 -31.12 -4.28
C ALA A 56 17.82 -30.94 -2.86
N ALA A 57 18.01 -31.92 -1.97
CA ALA A 57 17.50 -31.86 -0.60
C ALA A 57 18.00 -30.62 0.16
N GLY A 58 19.29 -30.28 0.03
CA GLY A 58 19.86 -29.07 0.63
C GLY A 58 19.25 -27.76 0.10
N ALA A 59 18.86 -27.73 -1.18
CA ALA A 59 18.19 -26.58 -1.77
C ALA A 59 16.75 -26.41 -1.22
N LYS A 60 16.02 -27.52 -1.02
CA LYS A 60 14.68 -27.48 -0.39
C LYS A 60 14.75 -26.93 1.04
N THR A 61 15.73 -27.38 1.83
CA THR A 61 15.96 -26.90 3.20
C THR A 61 16.35 -25.43 3.24
N SER A 62 17.26 -25.01 2.36
CA SER A 62 17.70 -23.61 2.28
C SER A 62 16.54 -22.70 1.88
N PHE A 63 15.77 -23.10 0.85
CA PHE A 63 14.58 -22.38 0.43
C PHE A 63 13.58 -22.21 1.57
N LYS A 64 13.23 -23.30 2.29
CA LYS A 64 12.33 -23.25 3.46
C LYS A 64 12.79 -22.24 4.52
N SER A 65 14.07 -22.29 4.87
CA SER A 65 14.66 -21.42 5.89
C SER A 65 14.62 -19.96 5.46
N GLU A 66 15.09 -19.65 4.24
CA GLU A 66 15.09 -18.29 3.70
C GLU A 66 13.68 -17.73 3.54
N PHE A 67 12.74 -18.56 3.12
CA PHE A 67 11.35 -18.18 2.88
C PHE A 67 10.69 -17.68 4.17
N SER A 68 10.84 -18.42 5.27
CA SER A 68 10.28 -18.02 6.57
C SER A 68 11.01 -16.82 7.16
N GLN A 69 12.35 -16.79 7.04
CA GLN A 69 13.17 -15.72 7.59
C GLN A 69 12.87 -14.37 6.91
N ARG A 70 12.73 -14.34 5.58
CA ARG A 70 12.49 -13.08 4.86
C ARG A 70 11.16 -12.43 5.18
N VAL A 71 10.11 -13.22 5.41
CA VAL A 71 8.84 -12.68 5.89
C VAL A 71 9.05 -11.98 7.23
N ALA A 72 9.71 -12.65 8.17
CA ALA A 72 9.98 -12.09 9.49
C ALA A 72 10.84 -10.81 9.42
N ASP A 73 11.92 -10.82 8.62
CA ASP A 73 12.85 -9.68 8.49
C ASP A 73 12.18 -8.44 7.90
N PHE A 74 11.23 -8.61 6.98
CA PHE A 74 10.57 -7.48 6.32
C PHE A 74 9.31 -7.02 7.04
N TRP A 75 8.44 -7.93 7.48
CA TRP A 75 7.13 -7.58 8.03
C TRP A 75 7.16 -7.23 9.52
N ASN A 76 8.08 -7.80 10.30
CA ASN A 76 8.12 -7.52 11.74
C ASN A 76 8.68 -6.12 12.03
N GLY A 77 8.10 -5.47 13.04
CA GLY A 77 8.52 -4.12 13.43
C GLY A 77 8.09 -3.01 12.46
N GLN A 78 7.20 -3.29 11.50
CA GLN A 78 6.67 -2.28 10.58
C GLN A 78 5.43 -1.57 11.12
N PHE A 79 4.72 -2.19 12.06
CA PHE A 79 3.40 -1.74 12.50
C PHE A 79 3.26 -1.72 14.02
N ALA A 80 2.40 -0.83 14.49
CA ALA A 80 1.91 -0.78 15.87
C ALA A 80 0.41 -0.48 15.86
N ILE A 81 -0.35 -1.07 16.78
CA ILE A 81 -1.77 -0.76 16.98
C ILE A 81 -1.93 -0.27 18.43
N ALA A 82 -2.47 0.93 18.61
CA ALA A 82 -2.69 1.52 19.93
C ALA A 82 -4.17 1.41 20.33
N CYS A 83 -4.44 1.12 21.61
CA CYS A 83 -5.77 1.30 22.17
C CYS A 83 -6.05 2.79 22.38
N THR A 84 -7.23 3.25 21.99
CA THR A 84 -7.68 4.64 22.13
C THR A 84 -8.83 4.79 23.12
N VAL A 85 -9.23 3.70 23.79
CA VAL A 85 -10.24 3.73 24.85
C VAL A 85 -9.70 4.53 26.04
N PRO A 86 -10.41 5.54 26.56
CA PRO A 86 -9.95 6.33 27.71
C PRO A 86 -9.58 5.44 28.91
N GLY A 87 -8.38 5.65 29.46
CA GLY A 87 -7.85 4.85 30.57
C GLY A 87 -7.17 3.53 30.16
N TRP A 88 -6.98 3.29 28.86
CA TRP A 88 -6.26 2.15 28.29
C TRP A 88 -5.00 2.58 27.53
N ASP A 89 -4.47 3.76 27.82
CA ASP A 89 -3.34 4.39 27.11
C ASP A 89 -2.06 3.54 27.14
N ASN A 90 -1.98 2.59 28.07
CA ASN A 90 -0.87 1.64 28.22
C ASN A 90 -1.06 0.32 27.44
N VAL A 91 -2.18 0.15 26.73
CA VAL A 91 -2.46 -1.04 25.93
C VAL A 91 -2.03 -0.77 24.48
N SER A 92 -0.88 -1.32 24.12
CA SER A 92 -0.35 -1.29 22.75
C SER A 92 -0.17 -2.70 22.21
N VAL A 93 -0.26 -2.83 20.90
CA VAL A 93 -0.11 -4.09 20.19
C VAL A 93 1.03 -3.99 19.18
N THR A 94 1.93 -4.97 19.23
CA THR A 94 3.02 -5.16 18.28
C THR A 94 2.74 -6.44 17.49
N PRO A 95 2.30 -6.32 16.23
CA PRO A 95 2.18 -7.45 15.33
C PRO A 95 3.53 -8.15 15.11
N VAL A 96 3.50 -9.48 15.16
CA VAL A 96 4.61 -10.37 14.83
C VAL A 96 4.09 -11.41 13.84
N PHE A 97 4.62 -11.35 12.63
CA PHE A 97 4.27 -12.21 11.53
C PHE A 97 5.14 -13.46 11.55
N ALA A 98 4.49 -14.61 11.60
CA ALA A 98 5.10 -15.91 11.52
C ALA A 98 4.62 -16.62 10.24
N PHE A 99 5.57 -17.19 9.52
CA PHE A 99 5.30 -18.04 8.38
C PHE A 99 5.77 -19.44 8.75
N THR A 100 4.86 -20.40 8.90
CA THR A 100 5.17 -21.70 9.52
C THR A 100 4.72 -22.85 8.65
N GLU A 101 5.61 -23.82 8.43
CA GLU A 101 5.26 -25.03 7.69
C GLU A 101 4.35 -25.94 8.55
N ASP A 102 3.18 -26.28 8.03
CA ASP A 102 2.23 -27.23 8.61
C ASP A 102 1.64 -28.06 7.47
N ALA A 103 2.24 -29.22 7.19
CA ALA A 103 1.78 -30.09 6.12
C ALA A 103 0.40 -30.73 6.38
N GLY A 104 0.00 -30.81 7.66
CA GLY A 104 -1.26 -31.43 8.07
C GLY A 104 -2.44 -30.50 7.90
N HIS A 105 -2.28 -29.23 8.30
CA HIS A 105 -3.34 -28.23 8.29
C HIS A 105 -2.84 -26.88 7.73
N PRO A 106 -2.33 -26.85 6.49
CA PRO A 106 -1.87 -25.60 5.91
C PRO A 106 -3.05 -24.68 5.59
N HIS A 107 -2.88 -23.38 5.80
CA HIS A 107 -3.72 -22.37 5.16
C HIS A 107 -3.46 -22.34 3.65
N PHE A 108 -2.19 -22.50 3.26
CA PHE A 108 -1.78 -22.46 1.85
C PHE A 108 -0.94 -23.66 1.41
N ARG A 109 -1.29 -24.23 0.25
CA ARG A 109 -0.44 -25.22 -0.44
C ARG A 109 0.34 -24.54 -1.56
N ILE A 110 1.65 -24.61 -1.47
CA ILE A 110 2.56 -23.78 -2.23
C ILE A 110 3.41 -24.65 -3.15
N LYS A 111 3.20 -24.53 -4.46
CA LYS A 111 4.00 -25.23 -5.47
C LYS A 111 5.27 -24.47 -5.78
N CYS A 112 6.42 -25.02 -5.41
CA CYS A 112 7.74 -24.47 -5.68
C CYS A 112 8.29 -25.08 -6.97
N MET A 113 8.53 -24.24 -7.98
CA MET A 113 9.01 -24.68 -9.29
C MET A 113 10.38 -24.10 -9.61
N PRO A 114 11.21 -24.84 -10.35
CA PRO A 114 12.44 -24.32 -10.92
C PRO A 114 12.12 -23.52 -12.18
N THR A 115 11.96 -22.20 -12.03
CA THR A 115 11.81 -21.28 -13.15
C THR A 115 13.11 -20.52 -13.38
N ARG A 116 13.54 -20.41 -14.65
CA ARG A 116 14.47 -19.37 -15.11
C ARG A 116 13.63 -18.22 -15.67
N GLY A 117 13.69 -17.04 -15.07
CA GLY A 117 12.97 -15.84 -15.53
C GLY A 117 11.71 -15.49 -14.71
N ALA A 118 11.05 -14.40 -15.11
CA ALA A 118 9.97 -13.72 -14.40
C ALA A 118 8.99 -14.70 -13.75
N SER A 119 8.98 -14.69 -12.43
CA SER A 119 8.25 -15.62 -11.59
C SER A 119 6.74 -15.41 -11.81
N ASN A 120 6.07 -16.40 -12.42
CA ASN A 120 4.62 -16.50 -12.37
C ASN A 120 4.23 -16.92 -10.95
N THR A 121 4.23 -15.94 -10.05
CA THR A 121 3.84 -16.10 -8.66
C THR A 121 2.43 -15.55 -8.48
N ALA A 122 1.59 -16.34 -7.84
CA ALA A 122 0.18 -16.01 -7.66
C ALA A 122 -0.37 -16.83 -6.50
N VAL A 123 -0.75 -16.15 -5.42
CA VAL A 123 -1.70 -16.66 -4.43
C VAL A 123 -3.11 -16.64 -5.01
N ARG A 124 -3.88 -17.70 -4.80
CA ARG A 124 -5.26 -17.84 -5.27
C ARG A 124 -6.24 -17.91 -4.09
N PRO A 125 -7.51 -17.51 -4.31
CA PRO A 125 -8.55 -17.62 -3.28
C PRO A 125 -8.79 -19.04 -2.77
N ASP A 126 -8.43 -20.07 -3.55
CA ASP A 126 -8.59 -21.48 -3.19
C ASP A 126 -7.48 -22.01 -2.25
N GLY A 127 -6.64 -21.12 -1.69
CA GLY A 127 -5.54 -21.51 -0.80
C GLY A 127 -4.36 -22.13 -1.54
N THR A 128 -4.31 -22.07 -2.87
CA THR A 128 -3.14 -22.51 -3.63
C THR A 128 -2.25 -21.33 -4.00
N ALA A 129 -0.93 -21.56 -3.97
CA ALA A 129 0.04 -20.58 -4.47
C ALA A 129 1.13 -21.27 -5.28
N LYS A 130 1.81 -20.50 -6.12
CA LYS A 130 2.89 -21.00 -6.98
C LYS A 130 4.09 -20.07 -6.86
N PHE A 131 5.29 -20.59 -6.61
CA PHE A 131 6.51 -19.80 -6.48
C PHE A 131 7.62 -20.33 -7.39
N GLY A 132 8.40 -19.41 -7.95
CA GLY A 132 9.64 -19.72 -8.64
C GLY A 132 10.81 -19.84 -7.66
N MET A 133 11.90 -20.44 -8.11
CA MET A 133 13.16 -20.57 -7.34
C MET A 133 13.71 -19.24 -6.82
N GLU A 134 13.54 -18.15 -7.57
CA GLU A 134 14.05 -16.82 -7.20
C GLU A 134 13.10 -16.04 -6.30
N ALA A 135 12.00 -16.65 -5.82
CA ALA A 135 11.02 -15.95 -5.01
C ALA A 135 11.56 -15.42 -3.67
N THR A 136 12.60 -16.06 -3.13
CA THR A 136 13.30 -15.56 -1.93
C THR A 136 14.32 -14.48 -2.29
N SER A 137 14.78 -14.38 -3.54
CA SER A 137 15.76 -13.37 -3.91
C SER A 137 15.15 -11.97 -3.94
N LEU A 138 15.93 -10.96 -3.55
CA LEU A 138 15.60 -9.58 -3.90
C LEU A 138 15.82 -9.45 -5.40
N THR A 139 14.75 -9.20 -6.14
CA THR A 139 14.86 -8.88 -7.56
C THR A 139 14.53 -7.40 -7.71
N ALA A 140 15.43 -6.67 -8.35
CA ALA A 140 15.14 -5.30 -8.74
C ALA A 140 14.16 -5.37 -9.92
N ASN A 141 12.91 -4.98 -9.71
CA ASN A 141 11.93 -4.88 -10.79
C ASN A 141 12.05 -3.54 -11.52
N ALA A 142 13.30 -3.20 -11.87
CA ALA A 142 13.74 -1.87 -12.25
C ALA A 142 12.99 -1.28 -13.44
N ASP A 143 12.70 -2.09 -14.45
CA ASP A 143 12.00 -1.64 -15.64
C ASP A 143 10.52 -1.41 -15.37
N MET A 144 9.87 -2.30 -14.61
CA MET A 144 8.49 -2.12 -14.18
C MET A 144 8.34 -0.86 -13.33
N GLN A 145 9.28 -0.64 -12.40
CA GLN A 145 9.36 0.56 -11.58
C GLN A 145 9.60 1.82 -12.39
N ARG A 146 10.57 1.81 -13.31
CA ARG A 146 10.85 2.94 -14.19
C ARG A 146 9.60 3.35 -14.95
N ASN A 147 8.91 2.38 -15.53
CA ASN A 147 7.72 2.63 -16.33
C ASN A 147 6.59 3.20 -15.49
N SER A 148 6.52 2.83 -14.22
CA SER A 148 5.48 3.33 -13.33
C SER A 148 5.76 4.67 -12.72
N VAL A 149 6.99 4.92 -12.25
CA VAL A 149 7.36 6.26 -11.79
C VAL A 149 7.20 7.26 -12.93
N LYS A 150 7.57 6.87 -14.17
CA LYS A 150 7.25 7.66 -15.36
C LYS A 150 5.76 7.90 -15.52
N ARG A 151 4.94 6.85 -15.40
CA ARG A 151 3.48 6.95 -15.51
C ARG A 151 2.89 7.88 -14.44
N ASP A 152 3.26 7.68 -13.17
CA ASP A 152 2.80 8.48 -12.04
C ASP A 152 3.14 9.97 -12.20
N LEU A 153 4.36 10.28 -12.67
CA LEU A 153 4.80 11.66 -12.88
C LEU A 153 4.11 12.32 -14.09
N LYS A 154 3.72 11.54 -15.11
CA LYS A 154 2.96 12.06 -16.25
C LYS A 154 1.51 12.40 -15.91
N VAL A 155 0.94 11.79 -14.87
CA VAL A 155 -0.45 12.04 -14.47
C VAL A 155 -0.50 13.29 -13.58
N PRO A 156 -1.30 14.32 -13.94
CA PRO A 156 -1.52 15.46 -13.08
C PRO A 156 -2.06 15.03 -11.71
N THR A 157 -1.46 15.54 -10.64
CA THR A 157 -1.81 15.22 -9.26
C THR A 157 -2.57 16.37 -8.63
N ILE A 158 -3.77 16.08 -8.10
CA ILE A 158 -4.57 17.05 -7.35
C ILE A 158 -4.14 17.01 -5.89
N ILE A 159 -3.78 18.16 -5.37
CA ILE A 159 -3.51 18.40 -3.96
C ILE A 159 -4.77 19.02 -3.36
N PRO A 160 -5.46 18.31 -2.44
CA PRO A 160 -6.62 18.86 -1.75
C PRO A 160 -6.22 20.11 -0.98
N GLY A 161 -7.07 21.13 -1.09
CA GLY A 161 -6.92 22.35 -0.31
C GLY A 161 -7.02 22.11 1.19
N GLY A 162 -6.33 22.97 1.94
CA GLY A 162 -6.51 23.05 3.38
C GLY A 162 -7.89 23.56 3.77
N VAL A 163 -8.28 23.31 5.02
CA VAL A 163 -9.41 24.03 5.61
C VAL A 163 -9.02 25.53 5.63
N PRO A 164 -9.91 26.45 5.18
CA PRO A 164 -9.66 27.88 5.33
C PRO A 164 -9.34 28.14 6.79
N SER A 165 -8.15 28.68 7.07
CA SER A 165 -7.89 29.12 8.44
C SER A 165 -8.86 30.28 8.72
N THR A 166 -9.48 30.28 9.89
CA THR A 166 -10.44 31.33 10.28
C THR A 166 -9.76 32.65 10.65
N GLY A 167 -8.43 32.73 10.54
CA GLY A 167 -7.64 33.91 10.88
C GLY A 167 -7.32 34.78 9.66
N PRO A 168 -7.56 36.10 9.69
CA PRO A 168 -7.08 37.00 8.64
C PRO A 168 -5.55 36.90 8.50
N GLY A 169 -5.08 36.63 7.28
CA GLY A 169 -3.65 36.50 6.96
C GLY A 169 -3.04 35.12 7.21
N GLN A 170 -3.76 34.18 7.83
CA GLN A 170 -3.32 32.79 7.92
C GLN A 170 -3.79 32.04 6.68
N GLY A 171 -2.85 31.69 5.82
CA GLY A 171 -3.12 30.83 4.67
C GLY A 171 -3.75 29.50 5.07
N ALA A 172 -4.57 28.91 4.17
CA ALA A 172 -4.99 27.53 4.31
C ALA A 172 -3.76 26.63 4.57
N GLN A 173 -3.80 25.87 5.67
CA GLN A 173 -2.76 24.91 6.02
C GLN A 173 -3.01 23.59 5.30
N PHE A 174 -1.96 22.98 4.75
CA PHE A 174 -2.08 21.65 4.17
C PHE A 174 -2.52 20.65 5.24
N THR A 175 -3.49 19.81 4.90
CA THR A 175 -3.83 18.65 5.72
C THR A 175 -2.64 17.69 5.74
N MET A 176 -2.56 16.80 6.74
CA MET A 176 -1.55 15.73 6.78
C MET A 176 -1.59 14.87 5.51
N THR A 177 -2.79 14.61 4.97
CA THR A 177 -2.97 13.91 3.70
C THR A 177 -2.32 14.65 2.53
N SER A 178 -2.56 15.97 2.43
CA SER A 178 -1.95 16.80 1.38
C SER A 178 -0.43 16.81 1.47
N LEU A 179 0.13 16.88 2.69
CA LEU A 179 1.58 16.81 2.92
C LEU A 179 2.18 15.47 2.50
N GLU A 180 1.51 14.34 2.79
CA GLU A 180 1.99 13.01 2.38
C GLU A 180 1.97 12.85 0.85
N ILE A 181 0.92 13.36 0.18
CA ILE A 181 0.86 13.37 -1.30
C ILE A 181 2.03 14.18 -1.87
N LEU A 182 2.28 15.38 -1.36
CA LEU A 182 3.38 16.24 -1.80
C LEU A 182 4.74 15.59 -1.56
N LYS A 183 4.94 14.99 -0.39
CA LYS A 183 6.17 14.28 -0.05
C LYS A 183 6.43 13.13 -1.02
N ARG A 184 5.41 12.29 -1.26
CA ARG A 184 5.52 11.17 -2.21
C ARG A 184 5.80 11.63 -3.64
N LEU A 185 5.17 12.72 -4.08
CA LEU A 185 5.43 13.29 -5.40
C LEU A 185 6.88 13.77 -5.54
N ALA A 186 7.41 14.43 -4.51
CA ALA A 186 8.81 14.85 -4.45
C ALA A 186 9.78 13.66 -4.44
N GLU A 187 9.54 12.65 -3.60
CA GLU A 187 10.35 11.43 -3.53
C GLU A 187 10.39 10.71 -4.89
N ASN A 188 9.24 10.50 -5.53
CA ASN A 188 9.16 9.87 -6.84
C ASN A 188 9.93 10.64 -7.90
N ALA A 189 9.78 11.97 -7.95
CA ALA A 189 10.48 12.81 -8.90
C ALA A 189 12.00 12.83 -8.65
N ILE A 190 12.44 12.89 -7.38
CA ILE A 190 13.86 12.83 -7.02
C ILE A 190 14.46 11.48 -7.43
N THR A 191 13.76 10.37 -7.16
CA THR A 191 14.19 9.03 -7.57
C THR A 191 14.24 8.88 -9.09
N ALA A 192 13.26 9.46 -9.81
CA ALA A 192 13.22 9.39 -11.27
C ALA A 192 14.33 10.19 -11.94
N PHE A 193 14.54 11.43 -11.49
CA PHE A 193 15.35 12.41 -12.21
C PHE A 193 16.73 12.60 -11.60
N GLY A 194 16.90 12.32 -10.31
CA GLY A 194 18.12 12.61 -9.55
C GLY A 194 18.58 14.06 -9.76
N ALA A 195 19.85 14.24 -10.10
CA ALA A 195 20.43 15.56 -10.38
C ALA A 195 19.82 16.28 -11.59
N LYS A 196 19.05 15.59 -12.44
CA LYS A 196 18.39 16.16 -13.62
C LYS A 196 17.03 16.77 -13.31
N ALA A 197 16.50 16.64 -12.08
CA ALA A 197 15.21 17.19 -11.68
C ALA A 197 15.07 18.69 -12.02
N LYS A 198 16.17 19.45 -11.91
CA LYS A 198 16.23 20.89 -12.23
C LYS A 198 15.91 21.24 -13.69
N ASN A 199 15.98 20.26 -14.59
CA ASN A 199 15.67 20.42 -16.00
C ASN A 199 14.25 19.97 -16.35
N VAL A 200 13.48 19.48 -15.37
CA VAL A 200 12.12 19.01 -15.58
C VAL A 200 11.17 20.15 -15.28
N ARG A 201 10.32 20.49 -16.26
CA ARG A 201 9.27 21.47 -16.05
C ARG A 201 8.10 20.89 -15.27
N VAL A 202 7.63 21.65 -14.29
CA VAL A 202 6.47 21.31 -13.47
C VAL A 202 5.50 22.49 -13.43
N ASP A 203 4.30 22.26 -13.95
CA ASP A 203 3.18 23.20 -13.90
C ASP A 203 2.40 23.02 -12.58
N VAL A 204 2.24 24.10 -11.83
CA VAL A 204 1.44 24.14 -10.61
C VAL A 204 0.30 25.13 -10.79
N THR A 205 -0.94 24.62 -10.82
CA THR A 205 -2.14 25.43 -11.09
C THR A 205 -3.05 25.46 -9.88
N GLY A 206 -3.27 26.63 -9.28
CA GLY A 206 -4.26 26.81 -8.23
C GLY A 206 -5.64 27.22 -8.77
N PHE A 207 -6.70 26.90 -8.03
CA PHE A 207 -8.09 27.16 -8.40
C PHE A 207 -8.90 27.86 -7.30
N GLY A 208 -10.05 28.44 -7.67
CA GLY A 208 -11.19 28.61 -6.76
C GLY A 208 -11.22 29.85 -5.86
N SER A 209 -10.20 30.71 -5.89
CA SER A 209 -10.18 31.96 -5.10
C SER A 209 -9.19 32.98 -5.65
N ASP A 210 -9.25 34.23 -5.17
CA ASP A 210 -8.21 35.25 -5.39
C ASP A 210 -6.82 34.78 -4.88
N ASP A 211 -6.79 33.78 -3.99
CA ASP A 211 -5.58 33.17 -3.44
C ASP A 211 -5.09 31.93 -4.24
N ALA A 212 -5.72 31.59 -5.37
CA ALA A 212 -5.32 30.46 -6.21
C ALA A 212 -3.82 30.44 -6.52
N LYS A 213 -3.26 31.60 -6.88
CA LYS A 213 -1.82 31.74 -7.14
C LYS A 213 -0.98 31.47 -5.89
N LYS A 214 -1.38 32.00 -4.73
CA LYS A 214 -0.67 31.77 -3.46
C LYS A 214 -0.68 30.31 -3.04
N ASN A 215 -1.77 29.59 -3.32
CA ASN A 215 -1.84 28.16 -3.05
C ASN A 215 -0.87 27.36 -3.96
N ALA A 216 -0.76 27.74 -5.24
CA ALA A 216 0.24 27.16 -6.15
C ALA A 216 1.67 27.43 -5.67
N GLU A 217 1.96 28.65 -5.22
CA GLU A 217 3.26 29.03 -4.63
C GLU A 217 3.58 28.20 -3.39
N ARG A 218 2.62 27.98 -2.48
CA ARG A 218 2.82 27.13 -1.29
C ARG A 218 3.10 25.68 -1.62
N VAL A 219 2.43 25.13 -2.64
CA VAL A 219 2.68 23.76 -3.10
C VAL A 219 4.10 23.65 -3.64
N ARG A 220 4.52 24.58 -4.51
CA ARG A 220 5.92 24.66 -4.98
C ARG A 220 6.90 24.72 -3.80
N ASP A 221 6.71 25.65 -2.88
CA ASP A 221 7.63 25.85 -1.75
C ASP A 221 7.73 24.60 -0.88
N THR A 222 6.62 23.87 -0.72
CA THR A 222 6.59 22.62 0.05
C THR A 222 7.35 21.50 -0.67
N LEU A 223 7.16 21.37 -1.99
CA LEU A 223 7.93 20.41 -2.80
C LEU A 223 9.44 20.73 -2.79
N GLU A 224 9.81 22.01 -2.84
CA GLU A 224 11.21 22.44 -2.72
C GLU A 224 11.79 22.13 -1.33
N ARG A 225 11.01 22.28 -0.26
CA ARG A 225 11.41 21.85 1.09
C ARG A 225 11.62 20.35 1.20
N PHE A 226 10.88 19.56 0.42
CA PHE A 226 11.13 18.12 0.26
C PHE A 226 12.30 17.80 -0.67
N GLY A 227 13.01 18.81 -1.18
CA GLY A 227 14.22 18.66 -1.96
C GLY A 227 13.99 18.60 -3.47
N LEU A 228 12.74 18.68 -3.95
CA LEU A 228 12.45 18.68 -5.37
C LEU A 228 12.81 20.05 -5.96
N LYS A 229 13.85 20.09 -6.81
CA LYS A 229 14.25 21.30 -7.55
C LYS A 229 13.91 21.10 -9.02
N CYS A 230 12.96 21.87 -9.54
CA CYS A 230 12.44 21.77 -10.91
C CYS A 230 12.31 23.15 -11.59
N ASP A 231 12.04 23.16 -12.89
CA ASP A 231 11.62 24.36 -13.62
C ASP A 231 10.12 24.61 -13.39
N TRP A 232 9.79 25.54 -12.49
CA TRP A 232 8.42 25.75 -12.05
C TRP A 232 7.66 26.73 -12.95
N SER A 233 6.43 26.38 -13.30
CA SER A 233 5.47 27.28 -13.96
C SER A 233 4.21 27.39 -13.11
N LEU A 234 3.92 28.58 -12.60
CA LEU A 234 2.82 28.81 -11.67
C LEU A 234 1.64 29.48 -12.37
N HIS A 235 0.47 28.87 -12.23
CA HIS A 235 -0.77 29.33 -12.88
C HIS A 235 -1.89 29.53 -11.86
N SER A 236 -2.81 30.44 -12.16
CA SER A 236 -4.05 30.63 -11.42
C SER A 236 -5.24 30.55 -12.37
N LYS A 237 -6.24 29.75 -12.04
CA LYS A 237 -7.49 29.64 -12.81
C LYS A 237 -8.70 29.95 -11.92
N SER A 238 -9.64 30.71 -12.47
CA SER A 238 -10.86 31.13 -11.76
C SER A 238 -11.84 29.97 -11.50
N LYS A 239 -11.80 28.93 -12.34
CA LYS A 239 -12.63 27.73 -12.20
C LYS A 239 -11.77 26.48 -12.12
N ALA A 240 -12.06 25.66 -11.12
CA ALA A 240 -11.52 24.30 -11.03
C ALA A 240 -12.07 23.43 -12.18
N PRO A 241 -11.32 22.42 -12.65
CA PRO A 241 -11.86 21.40 -13.55
C PRO A 241 -13.09 20.74 -12.95
N THR A 242 -13.99 20.26 -13.80
CA THR A 242 -15.20 19.55 -13.36
C THR A 242 -14.80 18.38 -12.45
N GLY A 243 -15.15 18.51 -11.17
CA GLY A 243 -14.96 17.47 -10.18
C GLY A 243 -13.84 17.66 -9.17
N VAL A 244 -13.02 18.68 -9.37
CA VAL A 244 -12.18 19.21 -8.30
C VAL A 244 -13.06 20.13 -7.45
N ALA A 245 -13.24 19.80 -6.17
CA ALA A 245 -14.06 20.61 -5.26
C ALA A 245 -13.63 22.08 -5.38
N ALA A 246 -14.57 22.93 -5.83
CA ALA A 246 -14.30 24.25 -6.36
C ALA A 246 -13.61 25.22 -5.40
N LEU A 247 -13.50 24.86 -4.11
CA LEU A 247 -13.08 25.79 -3.09
C LEU A 247 -11.56 25.96 -2.99
N MET A 248 -10.70 24.93 -3.07
CA MET A 248 -9.26 25.12 -2.74
C MET A 248 -8.22 24.14 -3.35
N GLY A 249 -8.48 23.49 -4.49
CA GLY A 249 -7.52 22.54 -5.08
C GLY A 249 -6.28 23.18 -5.73
N VAL A 250 -5.15 22.46 -5.75
CA VAL A 250 -3.98 22.75 -6.60
C VAL A 250 -3.69 21.52 -7.46
N ILE A 251 -3.41 21.70 -8.75
CA ILE A 251 -2.93 20.63 -9.64
C ILE A 251 -1.42 20.79 -9.85
N VAL A 252 -0.68 19.71 -9.72
CA VAL A 252 0.74 19.59 -10.04
C VAL A 252 0.89 18.66 -11.23
N ALA A 253 1.49 19.11 -12.33
CA ALA A 253 1.69 18.32 -13.53
C ALA A 253 3.15 18.44 -14.01
N PHE A 254 3.82 17.30 -14.24
CA PHE A 254 5.15 17.30 -14.85
C PHE A 254 5.01 17.33 -16.36
N ASN A 255 5.93 18.00 -17.05
CA ASN A 255 5.97 17.95 -18.50
C ASN A 255 6.32 16.54 -18.98
N GLU A 256 5.42 15.90 -19.71
CA GLU A 256 5.59 14.50 -20.12
C GLU A 256 6.87 14.24 -20.93
N LYS A 257 7.28 15.18 -21.79
CA LYS A 257 8.51 15.04 -22.59
C LYS A 257 9.75 15.05 -21.71
N ASP A 258 9.75 15.90 -20.68
CA ASP A 258 10.82 15.94 -19.69
C ASP A 258 10.83 14.67 -18.85
N VAL A 259 9.66 14.15 -18.47
CA VAL A 259 9.54 12.85 -17.79
C VAL A 259 10.19 11.75 -18.65
N ASP A 260 9.83 11.64 -19.92
CA ASP A 260 10.38 10.62 -20.81
C ASP A 260 11.88 10.72 -21.01
N LYS A 261 12.37 11.96 -21.15
CA LYS A 261 13.78 12.28 -21.40
C LYS A 261 14.66 12.08 -20.17
N TYR A 262 14.19 12.49 -18.99
CA TYR A 262 15.02 12.61 -17.81
C TYR A 262 14.79 11.53 -16.77
N ALA A 263 13.63 10.86 -16.75
CA ALA A 263 13.41 9.77 -15.80
C ALA A 263 14.27 8.57 -16.18
N SER A 264 15.33 8.38 -15.41
CA SER A 264 16.23 7.24 -15.48
C SER A 264 16.27 6.59 -14.10
N VAL A 265 15.29 5.73 -13.82
CA VAL A 265 15.37 4.86 -12.64
C VAL A 265 16.43 3.80 -12.93
N GLY A 266 17.59 3.94 -12.29
CA GLY A 266 18.69 2.99 -12.40
C GLY A 266 18.28 1.67 -11.76
N ALA A 267 18.59 0.55 -12.42
CA ALA A 267 18.16 -0.78 -11.99
C ALA A 267 18.78 -1.28 -10.67
N LEU A 268 19.74 -0.52 -10.14
CA LEU A 268 20.50 -0.84 -8.93
C LEU A 268 20.42 0.27 -7.87
N ALA A 269 19.57 1.30 -8.07
CA ALA A 269 19.78 2.59 -7.43
C ALA A 269 19.01 2.83 -6.11
N ASP A 270 17.95 2.06 -5.80
CA ASP A 270 17.21 2.25 -4.55
C ASP A 270 16.81 0.92 -3.89
N PRO A 271 17.40 0.55 -2.74
CA PRO A 271 16.99 -0.61 -1.95
C PRO A 271 15.50 -0.56 -1.55
N LYS A 272 14.88 0.63 -1.48
CA LYS A 272 13.44 0.80 -1.20
C LYS A 272 12.55 0.31 -2.33
N MET A 273 13.14 0.08 -3.51
CA MET A 273 12.50 -0.44 -4.70
C MET A 273 13.05 -1.83 -5.03
N SER A 274 13.52 -2.59 -4.05
CA SER A 274 13.85 -4.00 -4.25
C SER A 274 12.76 -4.82 -3.57
N GLN A 275 11.97 -5.54 -4.37
CA GLN A 275 10.93 -6.39 -3.83
C GLN A 275 11.47 -7.82 -3.70
N ALA A 276 11.33 -8.40 -2.51
CA ALA A 276 11.39 -9.84 -2.37
C ALA A 276 10.01 -10.37 -2.72
N THR A 277 9.89 -11.14 -3.81
CA THR A 277 8.60 -11.68 -4.28
C THR A 277 7.87 -12.39 -3.15
N ILE A 278 8.58 -13.10 -2.27
CA ILE A 278 7.91 -13.74 -1.15
C ILE A 278 7.29 -12.75 -0.14
N VAL A 279 7.94 -11.62 0.11
CA VAL A 279 7.41 -10.62 1.04
C VAL A 279 6.10 -10.04 0.50
N HIS A 280 6.02 -9.85 -0.80
CA HIS A 280 4.81 -9.45 -1.52
C HIS A 280 3.69 -10.49 -1.41
N GLU A 281 3.98 -11.75 -1.75
CA GLU A 281 2.97 -12.81 -1.79
C GLU A 281 2.48 -13.19 -0.40
N PHE A 282 3.32 -13.04 0.63
CA PHE A 282 2.87 -13.15 2.01
C PHE A 282 1.78 -12.11 2.32
N GLY A 283 1.85 -10.90 1.77
CA GLY A 283 0.78 -9.93 1.89
C GLY A 283 -0.53 -10.39 1.25
N HIS A 284 -0.49 -11.12 0.13
CA HIS A 284 -1.70 -11.76 -0.41
C HIS A 284 -2.24 -12.85 0.51
N MET A 285 -1.36 -13.61 1.18
CA MET A 285 -1.77 -14.59 2.20
C MET A 285 -2.37 -13.94 3.45
N LEU A 286 -2.04 -12.67 3.72
CA LEU A 286 -2.72 -11.83 4.71
C LEU A 286 -4.03 -11.20 4.20
N GLY A 287 -4.37 -11.40 2.92
CA GLY A 287 -5.61 -10.92 2.31
C GLY A 287 -5.54 -9.55 1.66
N LEU A 288 -4.35 -9.07 1.32
CA LEU A 288 -4.15 -7.76 0.66
C LEU A 288 -4.37 -7.88 -0.86
N PRO A 289 -5.30 -7.12 -1.48
CA PRO A 289 -5.60 -7.20 -2.91
C PRO A 289 -4.94 -6.10 -3.76
N ASP A 290 -4.04 -5.27 -3.21
CA ASP A 290 -3.64 -3.99 -3.79
C ASP A 290 -2.70 -4.08 -5.01
N GLU A 291 -2.23 -5.27 -5.40
CA GLU A 291 -1.50 -5.50 -6.67
C GLU A 291 -2.44 -5.55 -7.89
N TYR A 292 -3.70 -5.98 -7.71
CA TYR A 292 -4.54 -6.42 -8.83
C TYR A 292 -5.12 -5.26 -9.65
N ASN A 293 -4.44 -4.87 -10.74
CA ASN A 293 -4.91 -3.95 -11.78
C ASN A 293 -5.49 -2.61 -11.24
N ALA A 294 -6.10 -1.80 -12.10
CA ALA A 294 -6.67 -0.51 -11.70
C ALA A 294 -7.66 -0.68 -10.53
N LEU A 295 -7.80 0.36 -9.71
CA LEU A 295 -8.90 0.49 -8.76
C LEU A 295 -10.23 0.28 -9.51
N CYS A 296 -11.06 -0.70 -9.20
CA CYS A 296 -12.34 -0.87 -9.91
C CYS A 296 -13.31 0.31 -9.67
N SER A 297 -14.30 0.48 -10.56
CA SER A 297 -15.24 1.61 -10.50
C SER A 297 -16.06 1.64 -9.20
N SER A 298 -16.43 0.50 -8.65
CA SER A 298 -17.11 0.41 -7.35
C SER A 298 -16.20 0.77 -6.17
N SER A 299 -14.93 0.35 -6.18
CA SER A 299 -13.96 0.77 -5.15
C SER A 299 -13.68 2.28 -5.23
N ALA A 300 -13.69 2.86 -6.44
CA ALA A 300 -13.62 4.31 -6.62
C ALA A 300 -14.86 5.01 -6.06
N ALA A 301 -16.07 4.48 -6.29
CA ALA A 301 -17.30 5.00 -5.71
C ALA A 301 -17.30 4.93 -4.18
N GLU A 302 -16.78 3.85 -3.60
CA GLU A 302 -16.63 3.69 -2.14
C GLU A 302 -15.69 4.76 -1.57
N LEU A 303 -14.54 4.99 -2.20
CA LEU A 303 -13.61 6.06 -1.81
C LEU A 303 -14.24 7.45 -1.85
N VAL A 304 -15.12 7.71 -2.83
CA VAL A 304 -15.91 8.94 -2.89
C VAL A 304 -16.92 9.00 -1.75
N GLY A 305 -17.63 7.91 -1.46
CA GLY A 305 -18.57 7.81 -0.34
C GLY A 305 -17.90 8.04 1.03
N LEU A 306 -16.65 7.63 1.18
CA LEU A 306 -15.83 7.87 2.36
C LEU A 306 -15.26 9.30 2.45
N GLY A 307 -15.51 10.16 1.45
CA GLY A 307 -14.95 11.51 1.36
C GLY A 307 -13.43 11.52 1.14
N ARG A 308 -12.85 10.39 0.70
CA ARG A 308 -11.40 10.20 0.50
C ARG A 308 -10.97 10.51 -0.93
N MET A 309 -11.92 10.59 -1.88
CA MET A 309 -11.71 11.14 -3.21
C MET A 309 -12.75 12.24 -3.49
N GLY A 310 -12.32 13.30 -4.19
CA GLY A 310 -13.23 14.33 -4.68
C GLY A 310 -14.21 13.77 -5.70
N HIS A 311 -15.42 14.35 -5.78
CA HIS A 311 -16.42 13.97 -6.78
C HIS A 311 -15.99 14.40 -8.19
N GLY A 312 -15.38 13.53 -8.98
CA GLY A 312 -15.35 13.68 -10.44
C GLY A 312 -14.25 12.90 -11.15
N VAL A 313 -14.40 12.82 -12.47
CA VAL A 313 -13.92 11.85 -13.47
C VAL A 313 -12.42 11.51 -13.52
N GLU A 314 -11.55 12.08 -12.71
CA GLU A 314 -10.08 11.87 -12.81
C GLU A 314 -9.53 10.60 -12.14
N PRO A 315 -10.10 10.09 -11.02
CA PRO A 315 -9.88 8.69 -10.61
C PRO A 315 -10.38 7.70 -11.67
N MET A 316 -11.33 8.12 -12.52
CA MET A 316 -11.87 7.35 -13.65
C MET A 316 -10.88 7.28 -14.84
N ILE A 317 -10.05 8.32 -15.06
CA ILE A 317 -8.99 8.27 -16.09
C ILE A 317 -7.87 7.29 -15.68
N ARG A 318 -7.57 7.14 -14.38
CA ARG A 318 -6.70 6.06 -13.88
C ARG A 318 -7.28 4.65 -14.08
N LEU A 319 -8.58 4.56 -14.26
CA LEU A 319 -9.36 3.34 -14.41
C LEU A 319 -9.41 2.88 -15.87
N ASP A 320 -9.61 3.81 -16.80
CA ASP A 320 -9.77 3.51 -18.24
C ASP A 320 -8.43 3.25 -18.96
N ASP A 321 -7.34 3.95 -18.58
CA ASP A 321 -6.00 3.77 -19.19
C ASP A 321 -5.26 2.52 -18.69
N MET A 322 -5.85 1.81 -17.73
CA MET A 322 -5.32 0.57 -17.15
C MET A 322 -6.02 -0.70 -17.67
N SER A 323 -6.81 -0.56 -18.75
CA SER A 323 -7.47 -1.67 -19.43
C SER A 323 -6.45 -2.60 -20.10
N VAL A 324 -5.98 -3.59 -19.34
CA VAL A 324 -5.53 -4.84 -19.95
C VAL A 324 -6.74 -5.45 -20.67
N SER A 325 -6.52 -5.95 -21.88
CA SER A 325 -7.52 -6.35 -22.88
C SER A 325 -8.86 -6.87 -22.33
N ALA A 326 -9.97 -6.62 -23.03
CA ALA A 326 -11.32 -7.08 -22.71
C ALA A 326 -11.46 -8.58 -22.31
N LYS A 327 -10.46 -9.42 -22.61
CA LYS A 327 -10.38 -10.82 -22.19
C LYS A 327 -10.01 -11.01 -20.69
N GLU A 328 -9.40 -10.02 -20.05
CA GLU A 328 -9.06 -10.02 -18.61
C GLU A 328 -10.13 -9.33 -17.74
N ALA A 329 -10.94 -8.44 -18.33
CA ALA A 329 -12.12 -7.86 -17.68
C ALA A 329 -13.13 -8.94 -17.22
N ALA A 330 -13.15 -10.10 -17.90
CA ALA A 330 -13.95 -11.26 -17.52
C ALA A 330 -13.51 -11.94 -16.19
N LYS A 331 -12.41 -11.53 -15.56
CA LYS A 331 -11.98 -12.01 -14.23
C LYS A 331 -12.52 -11.18 -13.04
N SER A 332 -13.31 -10.12 -13.26
CA SER A 332 -13.33 -8.97 -12.35
C SER A 332 -14.22 -9.04 -11.10
N ASP A 333 -15.33 -9.78 -11.05
CA ASP A 333 -16.25 -9.70 -9.87
C ASP A 333 -15.57 -10.03 -8.54
N ALA A 334 -14.68 -11.02 -8.53
CA ALA A 334 -13.92 -11.37 -7.33
C ALA A 334 -12.93 -10.26 -6.98
N ILE A 335 -12.14 -9.77 -7.94
CA ILE A 335 -11.17 -8.70 -7.72
C ILE A 335 -11.86 -7.44 -7.22
N GLU A 336 -12.99 -7.09 -7.83
CA GLU A 336 -13.82 -5.95 -7.48
C GLU A 336 -14.33 -6.04 -6.04
N ARG A 337 -14.93 -7.17 -5.67
CA ARG A 337 -15.38 -7.41 -4.28
C ARG A 337 -14.22 -7.34 -3.29
N ASN A 338 -13.08 -7.93 -3.65
CA ASN A 338 -11.90 -7.95 -2.79
C ASN A 338 -11.37 -6.53 -2.54
N GLN A 339 -11.23 -5.72 -3.60
CA GLN A 339 -10.79 -4.33 -3.51
C GLN A 339 -11.80 -3.47 -2.72
N GLN A 340 -13.10 -3.64 -2.97
CA GLN A 340 -14.14 -2.87 -2.28
C GLN A 340 -14.11 -3.16 -0.78
N ALA A 341 -14.08 -4.44 -0.39
CA ALA A 341 -13.98 -4.83 1.02
C ALA A 341 -12.70 -4.28 1.67
N PHE A 342 -11.58 -4.26 0.93
CA PHE A 342 -10.33 -3.71 1.43
C PHE A 342 -10.38 -2.18 1.62
N VAL A 343 -10.99 -1.45 0.70
CA VAL A 343 -11.23 0.00 0.84
C VAL A 343 -12.11 0.30 2.06
N GLN A 344 -13.17 -0.49 2.26
CA GLN A 344 -14.03 -0.37 3.43
C GLN A 344 -13.26 -0.62 4.73
N LEU A 345 -12.41 -1.66 4.78
CA LEU A 345 -11.54 -1.93 5.94
C LEU A 345 -10.57 -0.76 6.21
N CYS A 346 -9.95 -0.19 5.17
CA CYS A 346 -9.10 0.99 5.33
C CYS A 346 -9.88 2.18 5.89
N GLY A 347 -11.11 2.41 5.41
CA GLY A 347 -12.01 3.43 5.92
C GLY A 347 -12.34 3.24 7.40
N GLN A 348 -12.68 2.02 7.82
CA GLN A 348 -12.97 1.66 9.21
C GLN A 348 -11.75 1.78 10.13
N ALA A 349 -10.56 1.41 9.65
CA ALA A 349 -9.29 1.57 10.36
C ALA A 349 -8.77 3.02 10.35
N ASN A 350 -9.46 3.93 9.63
CA ASN A 350 -9.06 5.32 9.44
C ASN A 350 -7.63 5.48 8.87
N VAL A 351 -7.24 4.60 7.95
CA VAL A 351 -5.94 4.68 7.26
C VAL A 351 -6.13 5.03 5.77
N PRO A 352 -5.14 5.66 5.14
CA PRO A 352 -5.17 5.87 3.70
C PRO A 352 -5.25 4.54 2.95
N VAL A 353 -6.09 4.48 1.93
CA VAL A 353 -6.11 3.39 0.94
C VAL A 353 -4.82 3.46 0.12
N PRO A 354 -4.19 2.33 -0.24
CA PRO A 354 -2.97 2.36 -1.03
C PRO A 354 -3.25 2.89 -2.43
N PRO A 355 -2.20 3.37 -3.12
CA PRO A 355 -2.26 3.48 -4.57
C PRO A 355 -2.51 2.09 -5.17
N PHE A 356 -3.70 1.87 -5.73
CA PHE A 356 -3.96 0.65 -6.50
C PHE A 356 -3.24 0.68 -7.85
N GLY A 357 -2.92 -0.50 -8.35
CA GLY A 357 -2.37 -0.69 -9.67
C GLY A 357 -0.91 -1.07 -9.70
N ARG A 358 -0.48 -1.49 -10.88
CA ARG A 358 0.89 -1.95 -11.09
C ARG A 358 1.85 -0.77 -10.98
N ALA A 359 2.80 -0.96 -10.08
CA ALA A 359 4.11 -0.36 -10.02
C ALA A 359 4.33 0.91 -9.20
N ASN A 360 3.67 1.02 -8.06
CA ASN A 360 4.11 1.98 -7.04
C ASN A 360 5.15 1.36 -6.06
N ASP A 361 5.61 2.17 -5.11
CA ASP A 361 6.62 1.84 -4.11
C ASP A 361 6.12 0.93 -2.97
N SER A 362 4.82 0.60 -2.96
CA SER A 362 4.24 -0.39 -2.04
C SER A 362 4.94 -1.75 -2.16
N VAL A 363 5.13 -2.41 -1.02
CA VAL A 363 5.54 -3.82 -0.95
C VAL A 363 4.59 -4.74 -1.70
N MET A 364 3.32 -4.36 -1.80
CA MET A 364 2.27 -5.07 -2.55
C MET A 364 2.16 -4.62 -4.01
N SER A 365 3.14 -3.87 -4.51
CA SER A 365 3.22 -3.46 -5.91
C SER A 365 4.60 -3.77 -6.48
N CYS A 366 5.51 -2.80 -6.56
CA CYS A 366 6.88 -3.04 -7.06
C CYS A 366 7.99 -2.61 -6.11
N GLY A 367 7.66 -2.01 -4.97
CA GLY A 367 8.66 -1.53 -4.03
C GLY A 367 8.80 -2.42 -2.80
N SER A 368 9.37 -1.85 -1.75
CA SER A 368 9.54 -2.48 -0.45
C SER A 368 8.89 -1.67 0.69
N ARG A 369 8.12 -0.63 0.36
CA ARG A 369 7.53 0.27 1.35
C ARG A 369 6.28 -0.36 1.94
N PHE A 370 6.25 -0.46 3.26
CA PHE A 370 5.04 -0.76 4.01
C PHE A 370 4.20 0.50 4.19
N LEU A 371 2.90 0.36 3.99
CA LEU A 371 1.89 1.38 4.21
C LEU A 371 1.00 0.94 5.37
N PRO A 372 0.39 1.87 6.14
CA PRO A 372 -0.50 1.50 7.23
C PRO A 372 -1.59 0.51 6.78
N CYS A 373 -2.12 0.65 5.56
CA CYS A 373 -3.13 -0.24 5.01
C CYS A 373 -2.71 -1.72 4.91
N HIS A 374 -1.42 -2.04 4.92
CA HIS A 374 -0.94 -3.44 4.80
C HIS A 374 -1.16 -4.28 6.06
N CYS A 375 -1.59 -3.67 7.17
CA CYS A 375 -1.90 -4.39 8.41
C CYS A 375 -3.41 -4.33 8.76
N VAL A 376 -4.28 -3.85 7.84
CA VAL A 376 -5.72 -3.67 8.15
C VAL A 376 -6.48 -4.98 8.32
N THR A 377 -6.08 -6.05 7.64
CA THR A 377 -6.69 -7.38 7.82
C THR A 377 -6.31 -7.98 9.16
N VAL A 378 -5.08 -7.76 9.63
CA VAL A 378 -4.64 -8.14 10.98
C VAL A 378 -5.32 -7.28 12.04
N TRP A 379 -5.48 -5.98 11.81
CA TRP A 379 -6.24 -5.09 12.67
C TRP A 379 -7.72 -5.53 12.77
N ASP A 380 -8.33 -5.93 11.66
CA ASP A 380 -9.70 -6.47 11.63
C ASP A 380 -9.82 -7.71 12.52
N ALA A 381 -8.90 -8.67 12.36
CA ALA A 381 -8.86 -9.88 13.17
C ALA A 381 -8.64 -9.57 14.66
N LEU A 382 -7.79 -8.60 15.01
CA LEU A 382 -7.63 -8.13 16.39
C LEU A 382 -8.95 -7.56 16.94
N CYS A 383 -9.65 -6.73 16.16
CA CYS A 383 -10.93 -6.18 16.55
C CYS A 383 -11.96 -7.27 16.80
N GLN A 384 -12.06 -8.28 15.92
CA GLN A 384 -12.95 -9.41 16.10
C GLN A 384 -12.61 -10.21 17.37
N ALA A 385 -11.33 -10.49 17.60
CA ALA A 385 -10.87 -11.26 18.75
C ALA A 385 -11.14 -10.55 20.09
N THR A 386 -11.10 -9.21 20.09
CA THR A 386 -11.19 -8.38 21.31
C THR A 386 -12.53 -7.66 21.48
N GLN A 387 -13.51 -7.87 20.59
CA GLN A 387 -14.74 -7.08 20.51
C GLN A 387 -15.59 -7.04 21.80
N ALA A 388 -15.47 -8.07 22.65
CA ALA A 388 -16.16 -8.13 23.93
C ALA A 388 -15.60 -7.15 24.98
N ASP A 389 -14.36 -6.68 24.77
CA ASP A 389 -13.61 -5.85 25.72
C ASP A 389 -13.28 -4.47 25.15
N VAL A 390 -12.90 -4.41 23.87
CA VAL A 390 -12.50 -3.18 23.18
C VAL A 390 -13.34 -3.03 21.91
N PRO A 391 -14.12 -1.94 21.75
CA PRO A 391 -14.86 -1.72 20.51
C PRO A 391 -13.88 -1.53 19.35
N ARG A 392 -14.30 -1.85 18.12
CA ARG A 392 -13.48 -1.70 16.90
C ARG A 392 -12.83 -0.32 16.77
N THR A 393 -13.57 0.75 17.07
CA THR A 393 -13.09 2.14 17.04
C THR A 393 -12.06 2.47 18.13
N GLY A 394 -11.90 1.57 19.11
CA GLY A 394 -10.91 1.65 20.18
C GLY A 394 -9.51 1.22 19.75
N TRP A 395 -9.30 0.79 18.51
CA TRP A 395 -7.98 0.41 17.99
C TRP A 395 -7.54 1.33 16.86
N GLN A 396 -6.33 1.87 16.95
CA GLN A 396 -5.75 2.74 15.94
C GLN A 396 -4.44 2.17 15.39
N LEU A 397 -4.38 1.95 14.08
CA LEU A 397 -3.20 1.45 13.38
C LEU A 397 -2.19 2.57 13.07
N ARG A 398 -0.90 2.26 13.21
CA ARG A 398 0.23 3.16 12.98
C ARG A 398 1.39 2.37 12.34
N LEU A 399 2.26 3.05 11.61
CA LEU A 399 3.60 2.51 11.33
C LEU A 399 4.45 2.64 12.60
N ALA A 400 5.32 1.67 12.86
CA ALA A 400 6.14 1.61 14.06
C ALA A 400 7.36 2.54 14.02
#